data_AF-A0A7J6VY27-F1
#
_entry.id   AF-A0A7J6VY27-F1
#
_cell.length_a   1.000
_cell.length_b   1.000
_cell.length_c   1.000
_cell.angle_alpha   90.00
_cell.angle_beta   90.00
_cell.angle_gamma   90.00
#
_symmetry.space_group_name_H-M   'P 1'
#
loop_
_entity.id
_entity.type
_entity.pdbx_description
1 polymer ?
#
loop_
_entity_poly.entity_id
_entity_poly.type
_entity_poly.pdbx_seq_one_letter_code
_entity_poly.pdbx_strand_id
1 'polypeptide(L)'
;MLKVKFFIWCMLHGKVQTRDKLIQKGILITSICPMCNQVNETMLHLFFHCVWAQELWGDVLYTLGREAPNPTRCVSVEKWLLEWPQLHFSDFGKAVWKVVPYAVIWSIWRARNDKLFRNIDKGSERVRMTILGFI
;
A
#
# COMPACT_ATOMS: atom_id res chain seq x y z
N MET A 1 -5.06 12.10 10.21
CA MET A 1 -6.02 11.09 9.71
C MET A 1 -6.79 11.48 8.44
N LEU A 2 -7.25 12.73 8.25
CA LEU A 2 -8.09 13.10 7.10
C LEU A 2 -7.45 12.81 5.72
N LYS A 3 -6.14 13.08 5.58
CA LYS A 3 -5.38 12.81 4.34
C LYS A 3 -5.44 11.34 3.92
N VAL A 4 -5.30 10.41 4.87
CA VAL A 4 -5.35 8.97 4.61
C VAL A 4 -6.76 8.57 4.21
N LYS A 5 -7.79 9.01 4.95
CA LYS A 5 -9.19 8.71 4.62
C LYS A 5 -9.57 9.19 3.22
N PHE A 6 -9.22 10.43 2.88
CA PHE A 6 -9.48 10.99 1.54
C PHE A 6 -8.73 10.23 0.45
N PHE A 7 -7.47 9.85 0.71
CA PHE A 7 -6.69 9.05 -0.22
C PHE A 7 -7.33 7.68 -0.48
N ILE A 8 -7.73 6.98 0.58
CA ILE A 8 -8.41 5.69 0.47
C ILE A 8 -9.71 5.85 -0.32
N TRP A 9 -10.51 6.88 -0.05
CA TRP A 9 -11.70 7.17 -0.86
C TRP A 9 -11.35 7.35 -2.35
N CYS A 10 -10.34 8.15 -2.68
CA CYS A 10 -9.88 8.29 -4.06
C CYS A 10 -9.44 6.96 -4.68
N MET A 11 -8.78 6.09 -3.90
CA MET A 11 -8.36 4.77 -4.34
C MET A 11 -9.55 3.88 -4.66
N LEU A 12 -10.53 3.77 -3.76
CA LEU A 12 -11.75 2.98 -3.98
C LEU A 12 -12.58 3.48 -5.17
N HIS A 13 -12.46 4.77 -5.52
CA HIS A 13 -13.12 5.34 -6.71
C HIS A 13 -12.25 5.34 -7.97
N GLY A 14 -11.10 4.67 -7.99
CA GLY A 14 -10.24 4.59 -9.18
C GLY A 14 -9.54 5.90 -9.56
N LYS A 15 -9.44 6.86 -8.63
CA LYS A 15 -8.93 8.22 -8.88
C LYS A 15 -7.44 8.40 -8.54
N VAL A 16 -6.78 7.37 -8.02
CA VAL A 16 -5.33 7.39 -7.73
C VAL A 16 -4.53 7.40 -9.03
N GLN A 17 -3.47 8.21 -9.08
CA GLN A 17 -2.68 8.46 -10.29
C GLN A 17 -1.53 7.45 -10.46
N THR A 18 -1.88 6.20 -10.76
CA THR A 18 -0.94 5.17 -11.21
C THR A 18 -0.55 5.36 -12.67
N ARG A 19 0.56 4.76 -13.12
CA ARG A 19 1.09 4.98 -14.47
C ARG A 19 0.09 4.56 -15.55
N ASP A 20 -0.64 3.46 -15.38
CA ASP A 20 -1.74 3.07 -16.26
C ASP A 20 -2.80 4.18 -16.40
N LYS A 21 -3.20 4.82 -15.29
CA LYS A 21 -4.17 5.93 -15.28
C LYS A 21 -3.62 7.20 -15.91
N LEU A 22 -2.34 7.49 -15.74
CA LEU A 22 -1.69 8.64 -16.37
C LEU A 22 -1.55 8.44 -17.89
N ILE A 23 -1.18 7.24 -18.32
CA ILE A 23 -1.11 6.87 -19.74
C ILE A 23 -2.50 6.94 -20.40
N GLN A 24 -3.55 6.46 -19.71
CA GLN A 24 -4.94 6.61 -20.17
C GLN A 24 -5.35 8.09 -20.38
N LYS A 25 -4.70 9.03 -19.71
CA LYS A 25 -4.90 10.48 -19.87
C LYS A 25 -3.99 11.11 -20.94
N GLY A 26 -3.24 10.31 -21.69
CA GLY A 26 -2.34 10.78 -22.75
C GLY A 26 -0.98 11.28 -22.25
N ILE A 27 -0.62 11.02 -21.00
CA ILE A 27 0.70 11.40 -20.48
C ILE A 27 1.75 10.40 -20.97
N LEU A 28 2.76 10.89 -21.67
CA LEU A 28 3.85 10.08 -22.22
C LEU A 28 4.86 9.71 -21.13
N ILE A 29 4.66 8.55 -20.50
CA ILE A 29 5.56 7.95 -19.52
C ILE A 29 5.66 6.44 -19.74
N THR A 30 6.73 5.83 -19.24
CA THR A 30 6.85 4.37 -19.17
C THR A 30 5.74 3.78 -18.29
N SER A 31 5.17 2.64 -18.66
CA SER A 31 4.14 1.94 -17.88
C SER A 31 4.70 1.20 -16.67
N ILE A 32 6.02 0.98 -16.60
CA ILE A 32 6.66 0.13 -15.60
C ILE A 32 6.51 0.70 -14.18
N CYS A 33 6.28 -0.16 -13.20
CA CYS A 33 6.19 0.20 -11.80
C CYS A 33 7.52 0.75 -11.29
N PRO A 34 7.57 1.97 -10.76
CA PRO A 34 8.81 2.59 -10.29
C PRO A 34 9.37 1.95 -9.01
N MET A 35 8.56 1.16 -8.30
CA MET A 35 8.99 0.50 -7.07
C MET A 35 9.79 -0.76 -7.37
N CYS A 36 9.27 -1.65 -8.23
CA CYS A 36 9.93 -2.92 -8.57
C CYS A 36 10.72 -2.90 -9.88
N ASN A 37 10.45 -1.95 -10.79
CA ASN A 37 11.02 -1.89 -12.14
C ASN A 37 10.80 -3.15 -13.01
N GLN A 38 9.76 -3.95 -12.74
CA GLN A 38 9.54 -5.25 -13.41
C GLN A 38 8.22 -5.34 -14.20
N VAL A 39 7.11 -4.88 -13.62
CA VAL A 39 5.75 -5.05 -14.17
C VAL A 39 5.09 -3.69 -14.35
N ASN A 40 4.09 -3.59 -15.22
CA ASN A 40 3.31 -2.36 -15.38
C ASN A 40 2.65 -1.91 -14.06
N GLU A 41 2.70 -0.61 -13.75
CA GLU A 41 2.05 -0.02 -12.59
C GLU A 41 0.54 0.05 -12.82
N THR A 42 -0.19 -0.79 -12.09
CA THR A 42 -1.62 -0.65 -11.85
C THR A 42 -1.85 -0.42 -10.35
N MET A 43 -3.06 -0.03 -9.96
CA MET A 43 -3.41 0.08 -8.54
C MET A 43 -3.20 -1.23 -7.79
N LEU A 44 -3.69 -2.35 -8.34
CA LEU A 44 -3.58 -3.67 -7.73
C LEU A 44 -2.11 -4.11 -7.65
N HIS A 45 -1.33 -3.87 -8.72
CA HIS A 45 0.09 -4.16 -8.70
C HIS A 45 0.81 -3.32 -7.63
N LEU A 46 0.64 -2.00 -7.64
CA LEU A 46 1.35 -1.11 -6.74
C LEU A 46 1.16 -1.47 -5.26
N PHE A 47 -0.08 -1.81 -4.85
CA PHE A 47 -0.39 -2.05 -3.44
C PHE A 47 -0.28 -3.51 -3.00
N PHE A 48 -0.38 -4.49 -3.90
CA PHE A 48 -0.50 -5.91 -3.54
C PHE A 48 0.41 -6.86 -4.32
N HIS A 49 0.59 -6.66 -5.63
CA HIS A 49 1.40 -7.60 -6.45
C HIS A 49 2.85 -7.18 -6.65
N CYS A 50 3.19 -5.95 -6.31
CA CYS A 50 4.56 -5.44 -6.39
C CYS A 50 5.41 -6.13 -5.33
N VAL A 51 6.53 -6.74 -5.74
CA VAL A 51 7.46 -7.43 -4.82
C VAL A 51 7.90 -6.54 -3.66
N TRP A 52 8.19 -5.27 -3.93
CA TRP A 52 8.53 -4.29 -2.89
C TRP A 52 7.39 -4.05 -1.89
N ALA A 53 6.14 -4.03 -2.37
CA ALA A 53 4.98 -3.89 -1.51
C ALA A 53 4.72 -5.17 -0.70
N GLN A 54 4.96 -6.34 -1.29
CA GLN A 54 4.82 -7.64 -0.61
C GLN A 54 5.81 -7.81 0.53
N GLU A 55 7.07 -7.38 0.33
CA GLU A 55 8.06 -7.31 1.41
C GLU A 55 7.54 -6.46 2.57
N LEU A 56 7.06 -5.24 2.28
CA LEU A 56 6.53 -4.35 3.31
C LEU A 56 5.33 -4.95 4.05
N TRP A 57 4.40 -5.60 3.34
CA TRP A 57 3.30 -6.32 3.98
C TRP A 57 3.80 -7.44 4.88
N GLY A 58 4.72 -8.27 4.37
CA GLY A 58 5.34 -9.37 5.11
C GLY A 58 6.01 -8.89 6.38
N ASP A 59 6.83 -7.83 6.29
CA ASP A 59 7.55 -7.26 7.42
C ASP A 59 6.63 -6.71 8.52
N VAL A 60 5.57 -5.98 8.11
CA VAL A 60 4.59 -5.42 9.06
C VAL A 60 3.82 -6.54 9.76
N LEU A 61 3.35 -7.54 9.00
CA LEU A 61 2.62 -8.69 9.53
C LEU A 61 3.49 -9.56 10.44
N TYR A 62 4.72 -9.83 10.03
CA TYR A 62 5.72 -10.54 10.83
C TYR A 62 6.00 -9.82 12.14
N THR A 63 6.20 -8.50 12.10
CA THR A 63 6.47 -7.71 13.32
C THR A 63 5.28 -7.70 14.28
N LEU A 64 4.05 -7.68 13.76
CA LEU A 64 2.84 -7.78 14.58
C LEU A 64 2.55 -9.22 15.04
N GLY A 65 3.28 -10.22 14.52
CA GLY A 65 3.04 -11.63 14.77
C GLY A 65 1.66 -12.08 14.29
N ARG A 66 1.21 -11.59 13.12
CA ARG A 66 -0.12 -11.82 12.56
C ARG A 66 -0.05 -12.22 11.09
N GLU A 67 -1.10 -12.88 10.64
CA GLU A 67 -1.31 -13.21 9.23
C GLU A 67 -2.44 -12.35 8.64
N ALA A 68 -2.38 -12.12 7.34
CA ALA A 68 -3.43 -11.48 6.57
C ALA A 68 -3.63 -12.22 5.23
N PRO A 69 -4.76 -12.00 4.54
CA PRO A 69 -5.01 -12.61 3.25
C PRO A 69 -3.88 -12.33 2.28
N ASN A 70 -3.41 -13.37 1.58
CA ASN A 70 -2.26 -13.28 0.69
C ASN A 70 -2.46 -12.18 -0.37
N PRO A 71 -1.63 -11.12 -0.37
CA PRO A 71 -1.71 -10.01 -1.34
C PRO A 71 -1.68 -10.48 -2.80
N THR A 72 -0.99 -11.57 -3.10
CA THR A 72 -0.87 -12.11 -4.48
C THR A 72 -2.20 -12.63 -5.04
N ARG A 73 -3.13 -13.05 -4.18
CA ARG A 73 -4.46 -13.54 -4.58
C ARG A 73 -5.51 -12.43 -4.61
N CYS A 74 -5.12 -11.20 -4.25
CA CYS A 74 -6.01 -10.05 -4.27
C CYS A 74 -6.43 -9.73 -5.70
N VAL A 75 -7.75 -9.60 -5.92
CA VAL A 75 -8.36 -9.19 -7.20
C VAL A 75 -8.88 -7.75 -7.18
N SER A 76 -9.14 -7.19 -5.99
CA SER A 76 -9.47 -5.78 -5.79
C SER A 76 -9.07 -5.33 -4.40
N VAL A 77 -8.69 -4.04 -4.29
CA VAL A 77 -8.32 -3.44 -3.01
C VAL A 77 -9.50 -3.41 -2.04
N GLU A 78 -10.72 -3.19 -2.55
CA GLU A 78 -11.91 -3.15 -1.68
C GLU A 78 -12.18 -4.51 -1.05
N LYS A 79 -12.16 -5.58 -1.86
CA LYS A 79 -12.38 -6.94 -1.38
C LYS A 79 -11.36 -7.33 -0.33
N TRP A 80 -10.09 -7.00 -0.54
CA TRP A 80 -9.05 -7.31 0.41
C TRP A 80 -9.18 -6.53 1.73
N LEU A 81 -9.61 -5.27 1.68
CA LEU A 81 -9.90 -4.48 2.89
C LEU A 81 -11.11 -5.04 3.66
N LEU A 82 -12.11 -5.59 2.98
CA LEU A 82 -13.26 -6.24 3.61
C LEU A 82 -12.89 -7.59 4.24
N GLU A 83 -11.96 -8.32 3.64
CA GLU A 83 -11.42 -9.59 4.14
C GLU A 83 -10.36 -9.41 5.25
N TRP A 84 -10.09 -8.17 5.67
CA TRP A 84 -9.11 -7.90 6.72
C TRP A 84 -9.51 -8.62 8.03
N PRO A 85 -8.63 -9.48 8.60
CA PRO A 85 -9.02 -10.39 9.66
C PRO A 85 -9.56 -9.66 10.90
N GLN A 86 -10.65 -10.16 11.47
CA GLN A 86 -11.07 -9.74 12.80
C GLN A 86 -10.37 -10.62 13.82
N LEU A 87 -9.47 -10.02 14.60
CA LEU A 87 -8.63 -10.73 15.55
C LEU A 87 -9.03 -10.40 16.99
N HIS A 88 -8.78 -11.35 17.89
CA HIS A 88 -8.95 -11.16 19.32
C HIS A 88 -7.81 -10.30 19.87
N PHE A 89 -8.12 -9.03 20.13
CA PHE A 89 -7.22 -8.07 20.76
C PHE A 89 -7.90 -7.39 21.96
N SER A 90 -7.10 -6.69 22.77
CA SER A 90 -7.61 -5.60 23.62
C SER A 90 -8.28 -4.53 22.76
N ASP A 91 -9.12 -3.68 23.34
CA ASP A 91 -9.82 -2.65 22.55
C ASP A 91 -8.85 -1.67 21.87
N PHE A 92 -7.72 -1.37 22.52
CA PHE A 92 -6.62 -0.63 21.90
C PHE A 92 -6.02 -1.40 20.71
N GLY A 93 -5.71 -2.69 20.89
CA GLY A 93 -5.15 -3.52 19.82
C GLY A 93 -6.10 -3.67 18.63
N LYS A 94 -7.44 -3.75 18.87
CA LYS A 94 -8.45 -3.73 17.79
C LYS A 94 -8.41 -2.41 17.04
N ALA A 95 -8.28 -1.28 17.74
CA ALA A 95 -8.21 0.04 17.12
C ALA A 95 -6.95 0.18 16.24
N VAL A 96 -5.79 -0.25 16.74
CA VAL A 96 -4.53 -0.30 15.98
C VAL A 96 -4.68 -1.20 14.76
N TRP A 97 -5.14 -2.44 14.95
CA TRP A 97 -5.26 -3.43 13.88
C TRP A 97 -6.17 -2.98 12.74
N LYS A 98 -7.25 -2.25 13.06
CA LYS A 98 -8.14 -1.65 12.06
C LYS A 98 -7.44 -0.58 11.22
N VAL A 99 -6.40 0.08 11.72
CA VAL A 99 -5.70 1.16 11.03
C VAL A 99 -4.53 0.65 10.19
N VAL A 100 -3.93 -0.50 10.56
CA VAL A 100 -2.78 -1.12 9.88
C VAL A 100 -2.92 -1.16 8.35
N PRO A 101 -3.99 -1.70 7.74
CA PRO A 101 -4.02 -1.85 6.29
C PRO A 101 -4.00 -0.49 5.58
N TYR A 102 -4.68 0.50 6.14
CA TYR A 102 -4.68 1.87 5.61
C TYR A 102 -3.32 2.55 5.78
N ALA A 103 -2.62 2.29 6.88
CA ALA A 103 -1.29 2.82 7.14
C ALA A 103 -0.26 2.27 6.14
N VAL A 104 -0.31 0.97 5.86
CA VAL A 104 0.58 0.33 4.86
C VAL A 104 0.29 0.87 3.46
N ILE A 105 -0.96 0.87 3.02
CA ILE A 105 -1.37 1.40 1.71
C ILE A 105 -0.93 2.85 1.52
N TRP A 106 -1.17 3.70 2.52
CA TRP A 106 -0.73 5.10 2.49
C TRP A 106 0.80 5.23 2.42
N SER A 107 1.51 4.38 3.14
CA SER A 107 2.98 4.40 3.18
C SER A 107 3.59 3.96 1.85
N ILE A 108 3.02 2.95 1.20
CA ILE A 108 3.39 2.54 -0.17
C ILE A 108 3.20 3.71 -1.13
N TRP A 109 2.02 4.35 -1.10
CA TRP A 109 1.73 5.52 -1.96
C TRP A 109 2.71 6.66 -1.74
N ARG A 110 3.04 6.97 -0.48
CA ARG A 110 4.02 7.99 -0.14
C ARG A 110 5.43 7.64 -0.61
N ALA A 111 5.89 6.42 -0.38
CA ALA A 111 7.22 5.96 -0.81
C ALA A 111 7.35 6.06 -2.33
N ARG A 112 6.34 5.61 -3.07
CA ARG A 112 6.28 5.72 -4.53
C ARG A 112 6.37 7.16 -5.03
N ASN A 113 5.63 8.07 -4.40
CA ASN A 113 5.65 9.49 -4.79
C ASN A 113 6.93 10.21 -4.36
N ASP A 114 7.49 9.87 -3.20
CA ASP A 114 8.81 10.37 -2.77
C ASP A 114 9.89 9.94 -3.77
N LYS A 115 9.85 8.68 -4.25
CA LYS A 115 10.78 8.18 -5.27
C LYS A 115 10.65 8.95 -6.59
N LEU A 116 9.42 9.16 -7.07
CA LEU A 116 9.20 9.81 -8.37
C LEU A 116 9.44 11.33 -8.38
N PHE A 117 9.03 12.03 -7.33
CA PHE A 117 8.99 13.49 -7.34
C PHE A 117 10.08 14.14 -6.48
N ARG A 118 10.74 13.36 -5.63
CA ARG A 118 11.80 13.86 -4.74
C ARG A 118 13.11 13.09 -4.88
N ASN A 119 13.14 12.06 -5.74
CA ASN A 119 14.28 11.17 -5.90
C ASN A 119 14.74 10.53 -4.57
N ILE A 120 13.78 10.29 -3.66
CA ILE A 120 14.05 9.65 -2.37
C ILE A 120 13.60 8.19 -2.46
N ASP A 121 14.54 7.27 -2.58
CA ASP A 121 14.26 5.83 -2.51
C ASP A 121 14.37 5.34 -1.06
N LYS A 122 13.24 5.33 -0.37
CA LYS A 122 13.13 4.73 0.96
C LYS A 122 12.96 3.23 0.76
N GLY A 123 14.03 2.46 0.97
CA GLY A 123 13.93 1.00 1.03
C GLY A 123 12.81 0.54 1.98
N SER A 124 12.24 -0.64 1.73
CA SER A 124 11.10 -1.22 2.46
C SER A 124 11.28 -1.14 3.98
N GLU A 125 12.48 -1.43 4.47
CA GLU A 125 12.83 -1.39 5.90
C GLU A 125 12.66 0.00 6.55
N ARG A 126 12.99 1.09 5.84
CA ARG A 126 12.80 2.45 6.39
C ARG A 126 11.32 2.84 6.44
N VAL A 127 10.54 2.36 5.48
CA VAL A 127 9.10 2.59 5.44
C VAL A 127 8.42 1.80 6.55
N ARG A 128 8.83 0.55 6.78
CA ARG A 128 8.42 -0.29 7.91
C ARG A 128 8.67 0.40 9.26
N MET A 129 9.88 0.90 9.52
CA MET A 129 10.20 1.63 10.75
C MET A 129 9.28 2.84 10.96
N THR A 130 8.92 3.53 9.87
CA THR A 130 7.97 4.65 9.95
C THR A 130 6.58 4.16 10.35
N ILE A 131 6.08 3.06 9.78
CA ILE A 131 4.75 2.50 10.10
C ILE A 131 4.69 2.05 11.57
N LEU A 132 5.70 1.31 12.02
CA LEU A 132 5.76 0.77 13.37
C LEU A 132 6.02 1.84 14.43
N GLY A 133 6.73 2.92 14.10
CA GLY A 133 6.91 4.05 15.04
C GLY A 133 5.61 4.82 15.36
N PHE A 134 4.52 4.56 14.65
CA PHE A 134 3.19 5.12 14.92
C PHE A 134 2.20 4.13 15.53
N ILE A 135 2.59 2.86 15.69
CA ILE A 135 1.78 1.77 16.26
C ILE A 135 2.25 1.51 17.69
#